data_AF-A0A359AV93-F1
#
_entry.id   AF-A0A359AV93-F1
#
_cell.length_a   1.000
_cell.length_b   1.000
_cell.length_c   1.000
_cell.angle_alpha   90.00
_cell.angle_beta   90.00
_cell.angle_gamma   90.00
#
_symmetry.space_group_name_H-M   'P 1'
#
loop_
_entity.id
_entity.type
_entity.pdbx_description
1 polymer ?
#
loop_
_entity_poly.entity_id
_entity_poly.type
_entity_poly.pdbx_seq_one_letter_code
_entity_poly.pdbx_strand_id
1 'polypeptide(L)' 'MTAKEFSFKGFRANGFLMLFVLFLLLGITVGSFFLSTPGIITGILLSVLWLICLFGFVKLEPNEAIVMIFFGKY' A
#
# COMPACT_ATOMS: atom_id res chain seq x y z
N MET A 1 -6.23 30.09 -8.67
CA MET A 1 -5.05 29.32 -8.25
C MET A 1 -4.86 28.22 -9.26
N THR A 2 -3.83 28.32 -10.10
CA THR A 2 -3.50 27.30 -11.10
C THR A 2 -3.09 26.02 -10.36
N ALA A 3 -3.93 24.99 -10.44
CA ALA A 3 -3.64 23.68 -9.88
C ALA A 3 -2.38 23.14 -10.57
N LYS A 4 -1.24 23.30 -9.91
CA LYS A 4 0.03 22.72 -10.34
C LYS A 4 -0.11 21.22 -10.07
N GLU A 5 -0.56 20.47 -11.07
CA GLU A 5 -0.61 19.01 -10.98
C GLU A 5 0.81 18.50 -10.74
N PHE A 6 1.12 18.20 -9.48
CA PHE A 6 2.31 17.45 -9.15
C PHE A 6 2.07 16.03 -9.64
N SER A 7 2.56 15.72 -10.84
CA SER A 7 2.61 14.35 -11.33
C SER A 7 3.43 13.54 -10.34
N PHE A 8 2.75 12.75 -9.51
CA PHE A 8 3.39 11.86 -8.55
C PHE A 8 4.21 10.84 -9.34
N LYS A 9 5.51 11.10 -9.46
CA LYS A 9 6.51 10.31 -10.18
C LYS A 9 7.04 9.14 -9.33
N GLY A 10 6.29 8.78 -8.28
CA GLY A 10 6.57 7.61 -7.46
C GLY A 10 6.11 6.32 -8.14
N PHE A 11 6.49 5.19 -7.54
CA PHE A 11 6.04 3.88 -7.97
C PHE A 11 4.51 3.76 -7.80
N ARG A 12 3.79 3.56 -8.91
CA ARG A 12 2.36 3.28 -8.91
C ARG A 12 2.17 1.80 -9.20
N ALA A 13 1.65 1.07 -8.21
CA ALA A 13 1.26 -0.32 -8.36
C ALA A 13 -0.27 -0.44 -8.39
N ASN A 14 -0.77 -1.54 -8.94
CA ASN A 14 -2.20 -1.87 -8.86
C ASN A 14 -2.61 -2.03 -7.39
N GLY A 15 -3.64 -1.30 -6.95
CA GLY A 15 -4.15 -1.35 -5.58
C GLY A 15 -4.57 -2.75 -5.14
N PHE A 16 -5.18 -3.55 -6.03
CA PHE A 16 -5.54 -4.95 -5.72
C PHE A 16 -4.32 -5.85 -5.50
N LEU A 17 -3.29 -5.66 -6.33
CA LEU A 17 -2.03 -6.39 -6.17
C LEU A 17 -1.37 -5.99 -4.84
N MET A 18 -1.38 -4.70 -4.51
CA MET A 18 -0.82 -4.21 -3.25
C MET A 18 -1.58 -4.73 -2.01
N LEU A 19 -2.91 -4.88 -2.11
CA LEU A 19 -3.71 -5.54 -1.07
C LEU A 19 -3.29 -7.01 -0.87
N PHE A 20 -3.06 -7.76 -1.95
CA PHE A 20 -2.60 -9.15 -1.87
C PHE A 20 -1.22 -9.26 -1.19
N VAL A 21 -0.29 -8.36 -1.54
CA VAL A 21 1.01 -8.26 -0.88
C VAL A 21 0.85 -7.94 0.62
N LEU A 22 -0.08 -7.07 0.97
CA LEU A 22 -0.34 -6.70 2.37
C LEU A 22 -0.86 -7.89 3.19
N PHE A 23 -1.71 -8.73 2.60
CA PHE A 23 -2.18 -9.96 3.25
C PHE A 23 -1.08 -11.01 3.42
N LEU A 24 -0.23 -11.19 2.40
CA LEU A 24 0.95 -12.05 2.51
C LEU A 24 1.89 -11.57 3.62
N LEU A 25 2.15 -10.26 3.68
CA LEU A 25 3.01 -9.68 4.70
C LEU A 25 2.42 -9.89 6.10
N LEU A 26 1.09 -9.77 6.26
CA LEU A 26 0.40 -10.08 7.51
C LEU A 26 0.62 -11.55 7.92
N GLY A 27 0.45 -12.50 6.99
CA GLY A 27 0.68 -13.92 7.25
C GLY A 27 2.12 -14.23 7.71
N ILE A 28 3.11 -13.63 7.05
CA ILE A 28 4.53 -13.76 7.44
C ILE A 28 4.75 -13.16 8.83
N THR A 29 4.19 -11.99 9.09
CA THR A 29 4.34 -11.28 10.38
C THR A 29 3.79 -12.13 11.52
N VAL A 30 2.57 -12.68 11.35
CA VAL A 30 1.93 -13.58 12.33
C VAL A 30 2.73 -14.87 12.50
N GLY A 31 3.18 -15.48 11.40
CA GLY A 31 4.01 -16.70 11.44
C GLY A 31 5.34 -16.50 12.18
N SER A 32 5.95 -15.32 12.07
CA SER A 32 7.21 -14.99 12.74
C SER A 32 7.10 -15.06 14.27
N PHE A 33 5.93 -14.75 14.84
CA PHE A 33 5.71 -14.83 16.30
C PHE A 33 5.73 -16.27 16.85
N PHE A 34 5.43 -17.27 16.02
CA PHE A 34 5.38 -18.68 16.44
C PHE A 34 6.71 -19.43 16.28
N LEU A 35 7.72 -18.82 15.65
CA LEU A 35 8.94 -19.53 15.26
C LEU A 35 9.94 -19.71 16.41
N SER A 36 10.28 -18.64 17.13
CA SER A 36 11.28 -18.62 18.23
C SER A 36 11.29 -17.26 18.94
N THR A 37 12.00 -17.13 20.06
CA THR A 37 12.25 -15.86 20.78
C THR A 37 12.76 -14.71 19.88
N PRO A 38 13.76 -14.89 18.98
CA PRO A 38 14.12 -13.86 17.99
C PRO A 38 13.01 -13.59 16.95
N GLY A 39 12.11 -14.54 16.72
CA GLY A 39 10.93 -14.39 15.87
C GLY A 39 9.95 -13.33 16.40
N ILE A 40 9.89 -13.13 17.71
CA ILE A 40 9.03 -12.11 18.34
C ILE A 40 9.55 -10.70 18.02
N ILE A 41 10.86 -10.48 18.13
CA ILE A 41 11.48 -9.17 17.84
C ILE A 41 11.29 -8.81 16.36
N THR A 42 11.51 -9.77 15.48
CA THR A 42 11.29 -9.59 14.04
C THR A 42 9.81 -9.35 13.73
N GLY A 43 8.89 -10.10 14.35
CA GLY A 43 7.44 -9.93 14.21
C GLY A 43 6.97 -8.53 14.61
N ILE A 44 7.50 -7.98 15.71
CA ILE A 44 7.20 -6.60 16.14
C ILE A 44 7.67 -5.59 15.09
N LEU A 45 8.89 -5.72 14.58
CA LEU A 45 9.43 -4.81 13.56
C LEU A 45 8.60 -4.87 12.26
N LEU A 46 8.24 -6.08 11.83
CA LEU A 46 7.39 -6.33 10.66
C LEU A 46 5.98 -5.77 10.85
N SER A 47 5.40 -5.83 12.05
CA SER A 47 4.08 -5.25 12.33
C SER A 47 4.07 -3.73 12.21
N VAL A 48 5.14 -3.06 12.66
CA VAL A 48 5.26 -1.60 12.52
C VAL A 48 5.35 -1.21 11.06
N LEU A 49 6.15 -1.93 10.26
CA LEU A 49 6.23 -1.75 8.81
C LEU A 49 4.86 -1.96 8.14
N TRP A 50 4.13 -2.99 8.54
CA TRP A 50 2.80 -3.27 8.00
C TRP A 50 1.81 -2.12 8.26
N LEU A 51 1.82 -1.54 9.47
CA LEU A 51 0.99 -0.38 9.81
C LEU A 51 1.35 0.85 8.96
N ILE A 52 2.63 1.08 8.69
CA ILE A 52 3.07 2.19 7.82
C ILE A 52 2.56 1.99 6.39
N CYS A 53 2.59 0.75 5.88
CA CYS A 53 2.10 0.44 4.54
C CYS A 53 0.59 0.71 4.37
N LEU A 54 -0.22 0.65 5.43
CA LEU A 54 -1.65 0.99 5.36
C LEU A 54 -1.90 2.46 5.02
N PHE A 55 -1.00 3.37 5.39
CA PHE A 55 -1.15 4.80 5.06
C PHE A 55 -0.86 5.10 3.58
N GLY A 56 -0.27 4.16 2.84
CA GLY A 56 0.04 4.32 1.41
C GLY A 56 -1.18 4.19 0.49
N PHE A 57 -2.34 3.78 1.00
CA PHE A 57 -3.56 3.69 0.20
C PHE A 57 -4.18 5.07 -0.01
N VAL A 58 -4.03 5.60 -1.23
CA VAL A 58 -4.68 6.83 -1.65
C VAL A 58 -6.07 6.50 -2.18
N LYS A 59 -7.11 7.10 -1.60
CA LYS A 59 -8.46 7.04 -2.16
C LYS A 59 -8.51 7.93 -3.40
N LEU A 60 -8.84 7.35 -4.55
CA LEU A 60 -9.18 8.12 -5.74
C LEU A 60 -10.60 8.67 -5.55
N GLU A 61 -10.77 9.98 -5.71
CA GLU A 61 -12.09 10.58 -5.71
C GLU A 61 -12.90 10.09 -6.93
N PRO A 62 -14.21 9.84 -6.78
CA PRO A 62 -15.03 9.24 -7.84
C PRO A 62 -15.12 10.11 -9.09
N ASN A 63 -14.98 11.44 -8.97
CA ASN A 63 -14.97 12.33 -10.13
C ASN A 63 -13.69 12.13 -10.98
N GLU A 64 -12.52 11.96 -10.33
CA GLU A 64 -11.22 11.75 -10.99
C GLU A 64 -11.11 10.36 -11.62
N ALA A 65 -11.72 9.34 -10.98
CA ALA A 65 -11.76 7.98 -11.52
C ALA A 65 -12.54 7.92 -12.85
N ILE A 66 -13.65 8.64 -12.96
CA ILE A 66 -14.46 8.70 -14.18
C ILE A 66 -13.71 9.46 -15.29
N VAL A 67 -13.03 10.56 -14.97
CA VAL A 67 -12.21 11.31 -15.94
C VAL A 67 -11.06 10.45 -16.48
N MET A 68 -10.38 9.66 -15.65
CA MET A 68 -9.34 8.74 -16.13
C MET A 68 -9.85 7.57 -16.99
N ILE A 69 -11.10 7.13 -16.79
CA ILE A 69 -11.73 6.08 -17.61
C ILE A 69 -12.22 6.63 -18.95
N PHE A 70 -12.75 7.86 -18.98
CA PHE A 70 -13.30 8.48 -20.20
C PHE A 70 -12.26 9.23 -21.04
N PHE A 71 -11.24 9.82 -20.42
CA PHE A 71 -10.18 10.58 -21.11
C PHE A 71 -8.83 9.87 -21.03
N GLY A 72 -8.84 8.53 -21.12
CA GLY A 72 -7.64 7.68 -21.12
C GLY A 72 -6.43 8.42 -21.70
N LYS A 73 -5.46 8.73 -20.82
CA LYS A 73 -4.28 9.51 -21.19
C LYS A 73 -3.52 8.77 -22.29
N TYR A 74 -3.43 9.38 -23.47
CA TYR A 74 -2.32 9.17 -24.40
C TYR A 74 -1.02 9.71 -23.79
#